data_AF-A0A2E1MFD6-F1
#
_entry.id   AF-A0A2E1MFD6-F1
#
_cell.length_a   1.000
_cell.length_b   1.000
_cell.length_c   1.000
_cell.angle_alpha   90.00
_cell.angle_beta   90.00
_cell.angle_gamma   90.00
#
_symmetry.space_group_name_H-M   'P 1'
#
loop_
_entity.id
_entity.type
_entity.pdbx_description
1 polymer ?
#
loop_
_entity_poly.entity_id
_entity_poly.type
_entity_poly.pdbx_seq_one_letter_code
_entity_poly.pdbx_strand_id
1 'polypeptide(L)'
;LNTFEQLYKIDKNYKTAIEISKILIEEENYKIALDWSEIAIKSSGENGASLFQRAEVFFALADACSGESLTFSDKLVYEISFEDYSSALRKGFYRAKARKEFLEENNITSKGDWFMLGNDIVAKPEGNCYSWISREVKKK
;
A
#
# COMPACT_ATOMS: atom_id res chain seq x y z
N LEU A 1 8.74 19.01 0.97
CA LEU A 1 9.55 17.89 0.41
C LEU A 1 11.08 18.08 0.56
N ASN A 2 11.71 19.03 -0.14
CA ASN A 2 13.19 19.20 -0.20
C ASN A 2 13.90 19.20 1.18
N THR A 3 13.36 19.93 2.17
CA THR A 3 13.91 19.95 3.54
C THR A 3 13.98 18.57 4.17
N PHE A 4 12.95 17.74 4.00
CA PHE A 4 12.92 16.39 4.55
C PHE A 4 13.87 15.45 3.81
N GLU A 5 14.01 15.58 2.49
CA GLU A 5 15.00 14.80 1.74
C GLU A 5 16.44 15.13 2.16
N GLN A 6 16.74 16.42 2.40
CA GLN A 6 18.02 16.84 2.93
C GLN A 6 18.26 16.30 4.34
N LEU A 7 17.24 16.34 5.20
CA LEU A 7 17.31 15.75 6.54
C LEU A 7 17.57 14.24 6.46
N TYR A 8 16.88 13.51 5.58
CA TYR A 8 17.08 12.08 5.38
C TYR A 8 18.50 11.74 4.92
N LYS A 9 19.11 12.59 4.08
CA LYS A 9 20.51 12.42 3.67
C LYS A 9 21.47 12.45 4.87
N ILE A 10 21.13 13.18 5.92
CA ILE A 10 21.94 13.35 7.13
C ILE A 10 21.62 12.25 8.17
N ASP A 11 20.34 12.05 8.49
CA ASP A 11 19.91 11.21 9.62
C ASP A 11 19.67 9.74 9.25
N LYS A 12 19.38 9.44 7.98
CA LYS A 12 18.93 8.13 7.47
C LYS A 12 17.78 7.52 8.28
N ASN A 13 16.96 8.36 8.90
CA ASN A 13 15.90 7.92 9.81
C ASN A 13 14.66 7.48 9.03
N TYR A 14 14.16 6.28 9.32
CA TYR A 14 12.95 5.75 8.68
C TYR A 14 11.72 6.66 8.92
N LYS A 15 11.66 7.40 10.05
CA LYS A 15 10.57 8.34 10.31
C LYS A 15 10.57 9.48 9.30
N THR A 16 11.75 10.01 8.96
CA THR A 16 11.90 11.05 7.94
C THR A 16 11.47 10.53 6.56
N ALA A 17 11.82 9.28 6.22
CA ALA A 17 11.34 8.63 5.00
C ALA A 17 9.81 8.45 4.97
N ILE A 18 9.18 8.12 6.10
CA ILE A 18 7.72 8.06 6.24
C ILE A 18 7.09 9.43 5.97
N GLU A 19 7.62 10.52 6.56
CA GLU A 19 7.07 11.86 6.33
C GLU A 19 7.20 12.31 4.86
N ILE A 20 8.30 11.95 4.20
CA ILE A 20 8.45 12.19 2.75
C ILE A 20 7.38 11.44 1.96
N SER A 21 7.17 10.14 2.27
CA SER A 21 6.14 9.32 1.61
C SER A 21 4.74 9.93 1.77
N LYS A 22 4.39 10.46 2.95
CA LYS A 22 3.10 11.13 3.18
C LYS A 22 2.92 12.38 2.33
N ILE A 23 3.93 13.25 2.29
CA ILE A 23 3.89 14.47 1.46
C ILE A 23 3.67 14.10 -0.02
N LEU A 24 4.34 13.03 -0.49
CA LEU A 24 4.18 12.58 -1.86
C LEU A 24 2.80 11.97 -2.15
N ILE A 25 2.11 11.38 -1.16
CA ILE A 25 0.70 10.99 -1.31
C ILE A 25 -0.17 12.23 -1.51
N GLU A 26 0.06 13.30 -0.72
CA GLU A 26 -0.68 14.57 -0.83
C GLU A 26 -0.42 15.28 -2.17
N GLU A 27 0.76 15.07 -2.75
CA GLU A 27 1.13 15.54 -4.10
C GLU A 27 0.69 14.56 -5.22
N GLU A 28 -0.07 13.50 -4.89
CA GLU A 28 -0.53 12.45 -5.80
C GLU A 28 0.59 11.72 -6.55
N ASN A 29 1.82 11.78 -6.03
CA ASN A 29 3.01 11.15 -6.59
C ASN A 29 3.23 9.75 -6.00
N TYR A 30 2.26 8.85 -6.22
CA TYR A 30 2.18 7.56 -5.55
C TYR A 30 3.37 6.64 -5.81
N LYS A 31 3.95 6.69 -7.02
CA LYS A 31 5.12 5.85 -7.36
C LYS A 31 6.32 6.23 -6.50
N ILE A 32 6.63 7.51 -6.40
CA ILE A 32 7.76 7.98 -5.58
C ILE A 32 7.40 7.84 -4.09
N ALA A 33 6.14 8.03 -3.70
CA ALA A 33 5.67 7.75 -2.34
C ALA A 33 5.92 6.29 -1.94
N LEU A 34 5.68 5.34 -2.86
CA LEU A 34 5.96 3.92 -2.65
C LEU A 34 7.46 3.69 -2.44
N ASP A 35 8.31 4.25 -3.30
CA ASP A 35 9.77 4.11 -3.17
C ASP A 35 10.26 4.58 -1.79
N TRP A 36 9.74 5.70 -1.28
CA TRP A 36 10.08 6.20 0.06
C TRP A 36 9.53 5.33 1.19
N SER A 37 8.33 4.74 1.02
CA SER A 37 7.81 3.79 2.00
C SER A 37 8.64 2.50 2.05
N GLU A 38 9.15 2.01 0.92
CA GLU A 38 10.06 0.87 0.84
C GLU A 38 11.41 1.17 1.52
N ILE A 39 11.93 2.39 1.33
CA ILE A 39 13.13 2.88 2.05
C ILE A 39 12.88 2.87 3.57
N ALA A 40 11.71 3.31 4.03
CA ALA A 40 11.36 3.28 5.45
C ALA A 40 11.27 1.85 6.00
N ILE A 41 10.65 0.93 5.26
CA ILE A 41 10.56 -0.50 5.61
C ILE A 41 11.96 -1.10 5.74
N LYS A 42 12.82 -0.90 4.74
CA LYS A 42 14.19 -1.42 4.75
C LYS A 42 15.00 -0.86 5.92
N SER A 43 14.90 0.45 6.17
CA SER A 43 15.68 1.14 7.21
C SER A 43 15.20 0.82 8.63
N SER A 44 13.92 0.48 8.79
CA SER A 44 13.32 0.18 10.09
C SER A 44 13.36 -1.30 10.49
N GLY A 45 13.77 -2.20 9.59
CA GLY A 45 13.62 -3.64 9.80
C GLY A 45 12.15 -4.08 9.75
N GLU A 46 11.39 -3.50 8.81
CA GLU A 46 9.96 -3.75 8.61
C GLU A 46 9.11 -3.48 9.86
N ASN A 47 9.32 -2.36 10.55
CA ASN A 47 8.50 -2.06 11.73
C ASN A 47 7.04 -1.76 11.33
N GLY A 48 6.13 -1.80 12.31
CA GLY A 48 4.71 -1.60 12.04
C GLY A 48 4.37 -0.24 11.45
N ALA A 49 5.08 0.83 11.82
CA ALA A 49 4.85 2.18 11.28
C ALA A 49 5.20 2.29 9.79
N SER A 50 6.28 1.64 9.35
CA SER A 50 6.72 1.69 7.96
C SER A 50 5.83 0.81 7.06
N LEU A 51 5.42 -0.36 7.56
CA LEU A 51 4.41 -1.19 6.89
C LEU A 51 3.07 -0.45 6.75
N PHE A 52 2.65 0.23 7.81
CA PHE A 52 1.46 1.08 7.76
C PHE A 52 1.58 2.17 6.70
N GLN A 53 2.73 2.85 6.60
CA GLN A 53 2.91 3.89 5.59
C GLN A 53 2.80 3.33 4.16
N ARG A 54 3.37 2.16 3.89
CA ARG A 54 3.22 1.53 2.56
C ARG A 54 1.76 1.13 2.29
N ALA A 55 1.04 0.67 3.31
CA ALA A 55 -0.40 0.41 3.20
C ALA A 55 -1.18 1.68 2.81
N GLU A 56 -0.86 2.83 3.42
CA GLU A 56 -1.48 4.13 3.06
C GLU A 56 -1.19 4.53 1.61
N VAL A 57 0.03 4.28 1.09
CA VAL A 57 0.36 4.54 -0.32
C VAL A 57 -0.54 3.72 -1.24
N PHE A 58 -0.66 2.41 -1.00
CA PHE A 58 -1.52 1.55 -1.82
C PHE A 58 -3.00 1.89 -1.67
N PHE A 59 -3.46 2.24 -0.47
CA PHE A 59 -4.83 2.70 -0.25
C PHE A 59 -5.14 3.94 -1.08
N ALA A 60 -4.30 4.97 -0.96
CA ALA A 60 -4.49 6.25 -1.65
C ALA A 60 -4.40 6.09 -3.18
N LEU A 61 -3.48 5.25 -3.65
CA LEU A 61 -3.36 4.94 -5.07
C LEU A 61 -4.63 4.26 -5.62
N ALA A 62 -5.15 3.24 -4.93
CA ALA A 62 -6.36 2.57 -5.34
C ALA A 62 -7.56 3.53 -5.34
N ASP A 63 -7.68 4.37 -4.31
CA ASP A 63 -8.73 5.39 -4.20
C ASP A 63 -8.69 6.40 -5.36
N ALA A 64 -7.50 6.88 -5.71
CA ALA A 64 -7.31 7.85 -6.80
C ALA A 64 -7.52 7.25 -8.20
N CYS A 65 -7.23 5.96 -8.38
CA CYS A 65 -7.35 5.27 -9.66
C CYS A 65 -8.73 4.62 -9.89
N SER A 66 -9.51 4.42 -8.83
CA SER A 66 -10.83 3.80 -8.91
C SER A 66 -11.85 4.73 -9.54
N GLY A 67 -12.72 4.18 -10.39
CA GLY A 67 -13.90 4.87 -10.92
C GLY A 67 -15.13 4.68 -10.02
N GLU A 68 -16.33 4.86 -10.58
CA GLU A 68 -17.60 4.65 -9.87
C GLU A 68 -17.77 3.21 -9.32
N SER A 69 -17.10 2.25 -9.94
CA SER A 69 -17.08 0.86 -9.50
C SER A 69 -15.66 0.31 -9.51
N LEU A 70 -15.35 -0.51 -8.50
CA LEU A 70 -14.03 -1.13 -8.36
C LEU A 70 -13.85 -2.23 -9.40
N THR A 71 -12.79 -2.10 -10.18
CA THR A 71 -12.28 -3.17 -11.02
C THR A 71 -11.57 -4.23 -10.18
N PHE A 72 -11.31 -5.40 -10.77
CA PHE A 72 -10.52 -6.42 -10.10
C PHE A 72 -9.11 -5.92 -9.71
N SER A 73 -8.46 -5.12 -10.57
CA SER A 73 -7.15 -4.53 -10.28
C SER A 73 -7.21 -3.56 -9.09
N ASP A 74 -8.25 -2.74 -8.97
CA ASP A 74 -8.43 -1.84 -7.82
C ASP A 74 -8.52 -2.65 -6.52
N LYS A 75 -9.32 -3.72 -6.55
CA LYS A 75 -9.48 -4.62 -5.40
C LYS A 75 -8.17 -5.31 -5.01
N LEU A 76 -7.35 -5.71 -5.99
CA LEU A 76 -6.03 -6.29 -5.72
C LEU A 76 -5.11 -5.27 -5.02
N VAL A 77 -5.13 -4.00 -5.41
CA VAL A 77 -4.32 -2.96 -4.75
C VAL A 77 -4.82 -2.67 -3.33
N TYR A 78 -6.14 -2.61 -3.13
CA TYR A 78 -6.71 -2.55 -1.78
C TYR A 78 -6.35 -3.77 -0.93
N GLU A 79 -6.27 -4.95 -1.52
CA GLU A 79 -5.86 -6.16 -0.80
C GLU A 79 -4.38 -6.15 -0.41
N ILE A 80 -3.50 -5.64 -1.27
CA ILE A 80 -2.10 -5.37 -0.93
C ILE A 80 -2.01 -4.42 0.28
N SER A 81 -2.82 -3.35 0.28
CA SER A 81 -2.93 -2.42 1.42
C SER A 81 -3.39 -3.12 2.69
N PHE A 82 -4.44 -3.96 2.60
CA PHE A 82 -4.96 -4.76 3.70
C PHE A 82 -3.90 -5.69 4.31
N GLU A 83 -3.08 -6.36 3.49
CA GLU A 83 -1.99 -7.24 3.95
C GLU A 83 -0.93 -6.46 4.77
N ASP A 84 -0.59 -5.26 4.32
CA ASP A 84 0.36 -4.38 5.01
C ASP A 84 -0.22 -3.81 6.30
N TYR A 85 -1.49 -3.38 6.34
CA TYR A 85 -2.16 -2.99 7.59
C TYR A 85 -2.23 -4.15 8.59
N SER A 86 -2.56 -5.35 8.11
CA SER A 86 -2.59 -6.56 8.94
C SER A 86 -1.21 -6.83 9.53
N SER A 87 -0.15 -6.69 8.72
CA SER A 87 1.23 -6.87 9.18
C SER A 87 1.68 -5.77 10.14
N ALA A 88 1.29 -4.52 9.90
CA ALA A 88 1.53 -3.39 10.80
C ALA A 88 0.89 -3.62 12.18
N LEU A 89 -0.37 -4.08 12.20
CA LEU A 89 -1.11 -4.41 13.41
C LEU A 89 -0.43 -5.53 14.20
N ARG A 90 -0.02 -6.63 13.53
CA ARG A 90 0.74 -7.72 14.17
C ARG A 90 2.06 -7.24 14.79
N LYS A 91 2.66 -6.18 14.25
CA LYS A 91 3.88 -5.55 14.77
C LYS A 91 3.61 -4.43 15.78
N GLY A 92 2.41 -4.37 16.36
CA GLY A 92 2.06 -3.47 17.45
C GLY A 92 1.66 -2.05 17.02
N PHE A 93 1.52 -1.78 15.72
CA PHE A 93 1.05 -0.50 15.23
C PHE A 93 -0.49 -0.46 15.16
N TYR A 94 -1.13 -0.34 16.33
CA TYR A 94 -2.59 -0.48 16.49
C TYR A 94 -3.43 0.52 15.69
N ARG A 95 -2.85 1.65 15.23
CA ARG A 95 -3.53 2.59 14.34
C ARG A 95 -3.96 1.95 13.01
N ALA A 96 -3.32 0.86 12.59
CA ALA A 96 -3.69 0.10 11.40
C ALA A 96 -5.07 -0.58 11.49
N LYS A 97 -5.60 -0.78 12.72
CA LYS A 97 -6.79 -1.60 12.95
C LYS A 97 -8.02 -1.12 12.17
N ALA A 98 -8.34 0.17 12.25
CA ALA A 98 -9.56 0.70 11.62
C ALA A 98 -9.54 0.55 10.09
N ARG A 99 -8.40 0.85 9.45
CA ARG A 99 -8.23 0.66 7.99
C ARG A 99 -8.28 -0.81 7.59
N LYS A 100 -7.64 -1.69 8.38
CA LYS A 100 -7.68 -3.14 8.18
C LYS A 100 -9.12 -3.67 8.22
N GLU A 101 -9.89 -3.29 9.23
CA GLU A 101 -11.28 -3.74 9.41
C GLU A 101 -12.18 -3.22 8.29
N PHE A 102 -12.03 -1.95 7.92
CA PHE A 102 -12.74 -1.39 6.76
C PHE A 102 -12.47 -2.19 5.48
N LEU A 103 -11.20 -2.45 5.15
CA LEU A 103 -10.84 -3.22 3.96
C LEU A 103 -11.20 -4.71 4.05
N GLU A 104 -11.32 -5.28 5.24
CA GLU A 104 -11.76 -6.67 5.39
C GLU A 104 -13.22 -6.85 4.93
N GLU A 105 -14.03 -5.83 5.22
CA GLU A 105 -15.46 -5.81 4.91
C GLU A 105 -15.75 -5.19 3.53
N ASN A 106 -14.81 -4.41 2.98
CA ASN A 106 -15.02 -3.60 1.78
C ASN A 106 -13.82 -3.64 0.83
N ASN A 107 -14.06 -3.39 -0.44
CA ASN A 107 -13.04 -3.09 -1.46
C ASN A 107 -12.00 -4.16 -1.80
N ILE A 108 -11.78 -5.22 -1.00
CA ILE A 108 -10.87 -6.33 -1.36
C ILE A 108 -11.55 -7.38 -2.24
N THR A 109 -10.77 -8.32 -2.76
CA THR A 109 -11.31 -9.37 -3.64
C THR A 109 -12.26 -10.31 -2.92
N SER A 110 -13.29 -10.75 -3.63
CA SER A 110 -14.26 -11.75 -3.20
C SER A 110 -14.06 -13.07 -3.95
N LYS A 111 -14.70 -14.15 -3.49
CA LYS A 111 -14.69 -15.45 -4.20
C LYS A 111 -15.20 -15.33 -5.64
N GLY A 112 -16.14 -14.42 -5.91
CA GLY A 112 -16.69 -14.18 -7.25
C GLY A 112 -15.66 -13.56 -8.19
N ASP A 113 -14.84 -12.64 -7.69
CA ASP A 113 -13.77 -12.02 -8.47
C ASP A 113 -12.76 -13.07 -8.95
N TRP A 114 -12.36 -13.99 -8.07
CA TRP A 114 -11.44 -15.08 -8.40
C TRP A 114 -12.05 -16.21 -9.23
N PHE A 115 -13.37 -16.32 -9.30
CA PHE A 115 -14.02 -17.34 -10.14
C PHE A 115 -13.80 -17.04 -11.63
N MET A 116 -13.77 -15.75 -11.99
CA MET A 116 -13.56 -15.31 -13.38
C MET A 116 -12.16 -15.63 -13.94
N LEU A 117 -11.19 -15.86 -13.05
CA LEU A 117 -9.82 -16.26 -13.40
C LEU A 117 -9.62 -17.78 -13.52
N GLY A 118 -10.66 -18.59 -13.25
CA GLY A 118 -10.58 -20.04 -13.33
C GLY A 118 -9.59 -20.66 -12.33
N ASN A 119 -8.52 -21.28 -12.85
CA ASN A 119 -7.55 -22.04 -12.05
C ASN A 119 -6.42 -21.20 -11.48
N ASP A 120 -6.36 -19.90 -11.79
CA ASP A 120 -5.30 -19.05 -11.28
C ASP A 120 -5.44 -18.85 -9.76
N ILE A 121 -4.29 -18.94 -9.08
CA ILE A 121 -4.16 -18.85 -7.62
C ILE A 121 -3.45 -17.56 -7.19
N VAL A 122 -2.94 -16.79 -8.14
CA VAL A 122 -2.22 -15.54 -7.94
C VAL A 122 -2.65 -14.56 -9.02
N ALA A 123 -2.80 -13.29 -8.64
CA ALA A 123 -3.07 -12.22 -9.58
C ALA A 123 -2.25 -10.97 -9.24
N LYS A 124 -2.06 -10.13 -10.25
CA LYS A 124 -1.33 -8.87 -10.15
C LYS A 124 -2.23 -7.74 -10.65
N PRO A 125 -2.22 -6.55 -10.02
CA PRO A 125 -2.90 -5.39 -10.57
C PRO A 125 -2.43 -5.05 -11.99
N GLU A 126 -3.38 -4.81 -12.89
CA GLU A 126 -3.13 -4.46 -14.29
C GLU A 126 -3.71 -3.08 -14.64
N GLY A 127 -3.23 -2.51 -15.75
CA GLY A 127 -3.64 -1.20 -16.25
C GLY A 127 -2.63 -0.09 -15.98
N ASN A 128 -2.83 1.06 -16.63
CA ASN A 128 -1.85 2.16 -16.63
C ASN A 128 -1.51 2.66 -15.23
N CYS A 129 -2.53 2.81 -14.37
CA CYS A 129 -2.40 3.23 -12.97
C CYS A 129 -1.47 2.32 -12.15
N TYR A 130 -1.46 1.03 -12.44
CA TYR A 130 -0.82 0.01 -11.59
C TYR A 130 0.37 -0.70 -12.27
N SER A 131 0.72 -0.30 -13.49
CA SER A 131 1.76 -0.91 -14.33
C SER A 131 3.12 -1.09 -13.66
N TRP A 132 3.42 -0.27 -12.64
CA TRP A 132 4.69 -0.26 -11.89
C TRP A 132 4.61 -1.02 -10.56
N ILE A 133 3.43 -1.49 -10.14
CA ILE A 133 3.31 -2.39 -8.98
C ILE A 133 3.88 -3.74 -9.38
N SER A 134 4.66 -4.39 -8.52
CA SER A 134 5.20 -5.74 -8.74
C SER A 134 4.66 -6.77 -7.77
N ARG A 135 3.92 -6.35 -6.73
CA ARG A 135 3.31 -7.24 -5.76
C ARG A 135 2.16 -8.05 -6.37
N GLU A 136 2.09 -9.29 -5.92
CA GLU A 136 1.08 -10.26 -6.28
C GLU A 136 0.19 -10.54 -5.07
N VAL A 137 -1.10 -10.81 -5.33
CA VAL A 137 -2.08 -11.22 -4.32
C VAL A 137 -2.42 -12.69 -4.55
N LYS A 138 -2.48 -13.46 -3.48
CA LYS A 138 -2.86 -14.88 -3.53
C LYS A 138 -4.35 -15.03 -3.26
N LYS A 139 -4.99 -15.91 -4.03
CA LYS A 139 -6.37 -16.34 -3.78
C LYS A 139 -6.49 -16.93 -2.36
N LYS A 140 -7.49 -16.46 -1.61
CA LYS A 140 -7.82 -16.90 -0.24
C LYS A 140 -8.73 -18.13 -0.23
#